data_AF-A0A1G8CU35-F1
#
_entry.id   AF-A0A1G8CU35-F1
#
_cell.length_a   1.000
_cell.length_b   1.000
_cell.length_c   1.000
_cell.angle_alpha   90.00
_cell.angle_beta   90.00
_cell.angle_gamma   90.00
#
_symmetry.space_group_name_H-M   'P 1'
#
loop_
_entity.id
_entity.type
_entity.pdbx_description
1 polymer ?
#
loop_
_entity_poly.entity_id
_entity_poly.type
_entity_poly.pdbx_seq_one_letter_code
_entity_poly.pdbx_strand_id
1 'polypeptide(L)' 'MGRKKSTWVPQVGIVATYVGRAGRLARGGYNVRIVAETCANRMVVEAIGRSGAPVRFTVKRENLAPLQPGLFD' A
#
# COMPACT_ATOMS: atom_id res chain seq x y z
N MET A 1 -9.92 9.92 -19.97
CA MET A 1 -8.67 9.13 -19.98
C MET A 1 -8.72 8.05 -18.91
N GLY A 2 -8.88 6.79 -19.30
CA GLY A 2 -8.81 5.67 -18.35
C GLY A 2 -7.39 5.53 -17.81
N ARG A 3 -7.23 5.47 -16.48
CA ARG A 3 -5.92 5.19 -15.86
C ARG A 3 -5.37 3.89 -16.45
N LYS A 4 -4.20 3.95 -17.10
CA LYS A 4 -3.46 2.75 -17.53
C LYS A 4 -3.35 1.83 -16.31
N LYS A 5 -3.89 0.61 -16.41
CA LYS A 5 -3.71 -0.41 -15.38
C LYS A 5 -2.21 -0.72 -15.35
N SER A 6 -1.53 -0.34 -14.27
CA SER A 6 -0.16 -0.74 -14.05
C SER A 6 -0.10 -2.27 -14.02
N THR A 7 0.81 -2.87 -14.79
CA THR A 7 1.09 -4.32 -14.80
C THR A 7 1.72 -4.79 -13.49
N TRP A 8 2.01 -3.86 -12.58
CA TRP A 8 2.67 -4.17 -11.33
C TRP A 8 1.81 -5.05 -10.42
N VAL A 9 2.42 -6.15 -9.97
CA VAL A 9 1.82 -7.09 -9.02
C VAL A 9 2.54 -6.94 -7.68
N PRO A 10 1.86 -6.50 -6.62
CA PRO A 10 2.46 -6.45 -5.29
C PRO A 10 2.87 -7.85 -4.81
N GLN A 11 3.97 -7.92 -4.07
CA GLN A 11 4.50 -9.17 -3.50
C GLN A 11 4.70 -9.04 -1.99
N VAL A 12 4.65 -10.16 -1.27
CA VAL A 12 4.95 -10.16 0.16
C VAL A 12 6.41 -9.74 0.40
N GLY A 13 6.64 -8.94 1.43
CA GLY A 13 7.96 -8.49 1.87
C GLY A 13 8.36 -7.11 1.34
N ILE A 14 7.75 -6.63 0.25
CA ILE A 14 8.09 -5.32 -0.34
C ILE A 14 7.36 -4.17 0.38
N VAL A 15 7.94 -2.98 0.28
CA VAL A 15 7.28 -1.72 0.65
C VAL A 15 6.52 -1.20 -0.57
N ALA A 16 5.28 -0.76 -0.34
CA ALA A 16 4.38 -0.23 -1.36
C ALA A 16 3.70 1.03 -0.85
N THR A 17 3.17 1.81 -1.77
CA THR A 17 2.33 2.97 -1.43
C THR A 17 0.87 2.57 -1.44
N TYR A 18 0.19 2.72 -0.31
CA TYR A 18 -1.25 2.61 -0.20
C TYR A 18 -1.91 3.90 -0.71
N VAL A 19 -2.74 3.77 -1.75
CA VAL A 19 -3.44 4.87 -2.45
C VAL A 19 -4.97 4.80 -2.31
N GLY A 20 -5.47 3.97 -1.38
CA GLY A 20 -6.90 3.80 -1.18
C GLY A 20 -7.59 5.03 -0.61
N ARG A 21 -8.91 5.13 -0.78
CA ARG A 21 -9.73 6.30 -0.40
C ARG A 21 -9.95 6.50 1.11
N ALA A 22 -9.25 5.75 1.97
CA ALA A 22 -9.48 5.78 3.41
C ALA A 22 -8.84 7.01 4.07
N GLY A 23 -9.58 8.12 4.10
CA GLY A 23 -9.34 9.25 5.01
C GLY A 23 -8.04 10.04 4.78
N ARG A 24 -7.58 10.75 5.83
CA ARG A 24 -6.39 11.64 5.82
C ARG A 24 -5.10 10.96 5.32
N LEU A 25 -5.02 9.62 5.41
CA LEU A 25 -3.89 8.80 4.93
C LEU A 25 -3.74 8.81 3.40
N ALA A 26 -4.81 9.08 2.65
CA ALA A 26 -4.82 9.00 1.19
C ALA A 26 -4.24 10.24 0.48
N ARG A 27 -4.13 11.38 1.17
CA ARG A 27 -3.81 12.68 0.52
C ARG A 27 -2.36 12.82 0.06
N GLY A 28 -1.47 11.90 0.43
CA GLY A 28 -0.08 11.84 -0.05
C GLY A 28 0.42 10.42 -0.35
N GLY A 29 -0.48 9.43 -0.35
CA GLY A 29 -0.08 8.03 -0.27
C GLY A 29 0.48 7.69 1.12
N TYR A 30 0.40 6.42 1.50
CA TYR A 30 0.92 5.98 2.79
C TYR A 30 1.79 4.72 2.60
N ASN A 31 3.03 4.76 3.09
CA ASN A 31 3.96 3.65 2.91
C ASN A 31 3.60 2.50 3.83
N VAL A 32 3.45 1.33 3.24
CA VAL A 32 3.11 0.10 3.95
C VAL A 32 4.01 -1.03 3.48
N ARG A 33 4.29 -1.97 4.38
CA ARG A 33 4.92 -3.24 4.03
C ARG A 33 3.86 -4.29 3.79
N ILE A 34 3.96 -5.04 2.71
CA ILE A 34 3.07 -6.19 2.47
C ILE A 34 3.57 -7.37 3.29
N VAL A 35 2.72 -7.88 4.19
CA VAL A 35 3.09 -8.95 5.12
C VAL A 35 2.56 -10.30 4.68
N ALA A 36 1.38 -10.34 4.06
CA ALA A 36 0.78 -11.57 3.58
C ALA A 36 -0.22 -11.31 2.44
N GLU A 37 -0.38 -12.32 1.59
CA GLU A 37 -1.53 -12.40 0.70
C GLU A 37 -2.77 -12.89 1.45
N THR A 38 -3.95 -12.49 0.98
CA THR A 38 -5.21 -12.98 1.51
C THR A 38 -6.14 -13.40 0.38
N CYS A 39 -7.30 -13.95 0.73
CA CYS A 39 -8.35 -14.24 -0.24
C CYS A 39 -8.93 -12.95 -0.88
N ALA A 40 -9.65 -13.12 -1.98
CA ALA A 40 -10.43 -12.06 -2.65
C ALA A 40 -9.61 -10.82 -3.06
N ASN A 41 -8.42 -11.03 -3.63
CA ASN A 41 -7.55 -9.97 -4.15
C ASN A 41 -7.21 -8.89 -3.12
N ARG A 42 -6.92 -9.32 -1.90
CA ARG A 42 -6.56 -8.47 -0.76
C ARG A 42 -5.21 -8.89 -0.19
N MET A 43 -4.64 -8.00 0.61
CA MET A 43 -3.33 -8.16 1.24
C MET A 43 -3.39 -7.65 2.68
N VAL A 44 -2.70 -8.33 3.58
CA VAL A 44 -2.38 -7.78 4.91
C VAL A 44 -1.15 -6.92 4.76
N VAL A 45 -1.25 -5.69 5.24
CA VAL A 45 -0.16 -4.73 5.24
C VAL A 45 0.14 -4.25 6.64
N GLU A 46 1.38 -3.85 6.87
CA GLU A 46 1.87 -3.23 8.10
C GLU A 46 2.28 -1.78 7.83
N ALA A 47 1.86 -0.89 8.73
CA ALA A 47 2.03 0.54 8.70
C ALA A 47 2.54 1.05 10.05
N ILE A 48 3.00 2.30 10.13
CA ILE A 48 3.32 2.95 11.41
C ILE A 48 2.16 3.85 11.85
N GLY A 49 1.41 3.41 12.85
CA GLY A 49 0.31 4.15 13.42
C GLY A 49 0.73 5.49 14.01
N ARG A 50 -0.26 6.33 14.35
CA ARG A 50 -0.03 7.68 14.91
C ARG A 50 0.82 7.68 16.19
N SER A 51 0.79 6.61 16.97
CA SER A 51 1.60 6.42 18.18
C SER A 51 3.03 5.96 17.90
N GLY A 52 3.44 5.80 16.64
CA GLY A 52 4.72 5.21 16.25
C GLY A 52 4.75 3.68 16.31
N ALA A 53 3.66 3.03 16.72
CA ALA A 53 3.56 1.58 16.80
C ALA A 53 3.16 0.94 15.45
N PRO A 54 3.62 -0.29 15.14
CA PRO A 54 3.17 -0.99 13.95
C PRO A 54 1.68 -1.34 14.04
N VAL A 55 0.95 -1.11 12.95
CA VAL A 55 -0.47 -1.45 12.81
C VAL A 55 -0.65 -2.31 11.57
N ARG A 56 -1.38 -3.42 11.71
CA ARG A 56 -1.71 -4.31 10.59
C ARG A 56 -3.17 -4.19 10.20
N PHE A 57 -3.43 -4.12 8.91
CA PHE A 57 -4.79 -4.09 8.38
C PHE A 57 -4.85 -4.67 6.97
N THR A 58 -6.06 -5.00 6.53
CA THR A 58 -6.30 -5.59 5.20
C THR A 58 -6.65 -4.50 4.19
N VAL A 59 -6.02 -4.55 3.02
CA VAL A 59 -6.30 -3.64 1.89
C VAL A 59 -6.63 -4.44 0.64
N LYS A 60 -7.34 -3.80 -0.31
CA LYS A 60 -7.48 -4.35 -1.66
C LYS A 60 -6.16 -4.22 -2.42
N ARG A 61 -5.80 -5.22 -3.21
CA ARG A 61 -4.62 -5.21 -4.07
C ARG A 61 -4.59 -3.98 -4.99
N GLU A 62 -5.75 -3.62 -5.54
CA GLU A 62 -5.92 -2.44 -6.42
C GLU A 62 -5.66 -1.08 -5.76
N ASN A 63 -5.60 -1.04 -4.43
CA ASN A 63 -5.28 0.16 -3.66
C ASN A 63 -3.78 0.25 -3.32
N LEU A 64 -2.95 -0.66 -3.83
CA LEU A 64 -1.50 -0.61 -3.71
C LEU A 64 -0.90 -0.13 -5.03
N ALA A 65 0.18 0.63 -4.92
CA ALA A 65 1.00 1.08 -6.03
C ALA A 65 2.48 0.83 -5.71
N PRO A 66 3.36 0.75 -6.72
CA PRO A 66 4.79 0.80 -6.51
C PRO A 66 5.16 1.95 -5.57
N LEU A 67 6.16 1.73 -4.72
CA LEU A 67 6.72 2.81 -3.90
C LEU A 67 7.14 3.95 -4.83
N GLN A 68 6.70 5.17 -4.51
CA GLN A 68 7.16 6.33 -5.28
C GLN A 68 8.67 6.48 -5.10
N PRO A 69 9.41 6.84 -6.17
CA PRO A 69 10.84 7.06 -6.07
C PRO A 69 11.11 8.12 -5.00
N GLY A 70 12.03 7.79 -4.10
CA GLY A 70 12.54 8.70 -3.09
C GLY A 70 13.31 9.86 -3.72
N LEU A 71 13.48 10.91 -2.94
CA LEU A 71 14.28 12.07 -3.36
C LEU A 71 15.76 11.73 -3.61
N PHE A 72 16.22 10.61 -3.04
CA PHE A 72 17.62 10.20 -3.02
C PHE A 72 17.86 8.87 -3.74
N ASP A 73 16.86 8.39 -4.50
CA ASP A 73 16.92 7.14 -5.25
C ASP A 73 17.47 7.38 -6.68
#